data_AF-A0A8J3VZR8-F1
#
_entry.id   AF-A0A8J3VZR8-F1
#
_cell.length_a   1.000
_cell.length_b   1.000
_cell.length_c   1.000
_cell.angle_alpha   90.00
_cell.angle_beta   90.00
_cell.angle_gamma   90.00
#
_symmetry.space_group_name_H-M   'P 1'
#
loop_
_entity.id
_entity.type
_entity.pdbx_description
1 polymer ?
#
loop_
_entity_poly.entity_id
_entity_poly.type
_entity_poly.pdbx_seq_one_letter_code
_entity_poly.pdbx_strand_id
1 'polypeptide(L)'
;MRAIATQAFKAYYNMQPLTFAAGEEFVGDAAVYMLRTGAPVEPADDEARQVLAGHQDGEHQEEPTPDEPGGSAPGPAEEEGDDPDGQDQGGPLDINGTISEILAWVGVDEDRALEAHDAEQAKAKPRPTLLSALDAILD
;
A
#
# COMPACT_ATOMS: atom_id res chain seq x y z
N MET A 1 21.59 -6.70 -1.65
CA MET A 1 20.54 -6.80 -2.68
C MET A 1 20.64 -5.68 -3.71
N ARG A 2 20.64 -6.06 -4.99
CA ARG A 2 20.69 -5.18 -6.16
C ARG A 2 19.82 -5.74 -7.29
N ALA A 3 19.34 -4.86 -8.15
CA ALA A 3 18.56 -5.19 -9.35
C ALA A 3 19.04 -4.36 -10.54
N ILE A 4 18.83 -4.87 -11.76
CA ILE A 4 19.14 -4.18 -13.01
C ILE A 4 17.83 -3.94 -13.76
N ALA A 5 17.54 -2.71 -14.17
CA ALA A 5 16.39 -2.39 -15.01
C ALA A 5 16.55 -2.99 -16.41
N THR A 6 15.59 -3.79 -16.89
CA THR A 6 15.68 -4.42 -18.22
C THR A 6 15.24 -3.48 -19.35
N GLN A 7 14.36 -2.53 -19.04
CA GLN A 7 13.96 -1.43 -19.92
C GLN A 7 13.96 -0.11 -19.16
N ALA A 8 13.86 1.02 -19.86
CA ALA A 8 13.73 2.32 -19.21
C ALA A 8 12.31 2.50 -18.68
N PHE A 9 12.16 2.86 -17.40
CA PHE A 9 10.86 3.11 -16.78
C PHE A 9 10.93 4.18 -15.70
N LYS A 10 9.77 4.72 -15.34
CA LYS A 10 9.60 5.63 -14.21
C LYS A 10 8.72 4.93 -13.18
N ALA A 11 9.14 4.95 -11.92
CA ALA A 11 8.37 4.41 -10.81
C ALA A 11 8.36 5.39 -9.63
N TYR A 12 7.36 5.27 -8.77
CA TYR A 12 7.28 6.03 -7.53
C TYR A 12 7.71 5.13 -6.36
N TYR A 13 8.65 5.62 -5.56
CA TYR A 13 9.14 4.93 -4.37
C TYR A 13 9.36 5.97 -3.27
N ASN A 14 8.83 5.72 -2.07
CA ASN A 14 8.78 6.69 -0.96
C ASN A 14 8.26 8.09 -1.38
N MET A 15 7.20 8.11 -2.20
CA MET A 15 6.61 9.30 -2.82
C MET A 15 7.54 10.14 -3.71
N GLN A 16 8.74 9.64 -4.03
CA GLN A 16 9.66 10.28 -4.98
C GLN A 16 9.59 9.59 -6.36
N PRO A 17 9.50 10.36 -7.46
CA PRO A 17 9.63 9.81 -8.81
C PRO A 17 11.09 9.40 -9.07
N LEU A 18 11.33 8.10 -9.16
CA LEU A 18 12.58 7.53 -9.68
C LEU A 18 12.44 7.26 -11.18
N THR A 19 13.51 7.51 -11.92
CA THR A 19 13.59 7.23 -13.36
C THR A 19 14.81 6.35 -13.57
N PHE A 20 14.61 5.18 -14.17
CA PHE A 20 15.65 4.18 -14.40
C PHE A 20 15.92 4.05 -15.90
N ALA A 21 17.19 4.02 -16.28
CA ALA A 21 17.58 3.69 -17.66
C ALA A 21 17.61 2.17 -17.89
N ALA A 22 17.44 1.74 -19.15
CA ALA A 22 17.64 0.32 -19.50
C ALA A 22 19.11 -0.09 -19.25
N GLY A 23 19.31 -1.18 -18.52
CA GLY A 23 20.62 -1.66 -18.06
C GLY A 23 21.15 -0.97 -16.80
N GLU A 24 20.38 -0.10 -16.14
CA GLU A 24 20.81 0.59 -14.92
C GLU A 24 20.74 -0.34 -13.70
N GLU A 25 21.88 -0.53 -13.02
CA GLU A 25 21.96 -1.24 -11.74
C GLU A 25 21.63 -0.29 -10.58
N PHE A 26 20.72 -0.70 -9.70
CA PHE A 26 20.33 0.03 -8.51
C PHE A 26 20.24 -0.91 -7.29
N VAL A 27 20.40 -0.34 -6.09
CA VAL A 27 20.72 -1.11 -4.88
C VAL A 27 19.82 -0.73 -3.70
N GLY A 28 19.70 -1.64 -2.74
CA GLY A 28 18.97 -1.40 -1.48
C GLY A 28 17.46 -1.67 -1.59
N ASP A 29 16.67 -0.98 -0.77
CA ASP A 29 15.26 -1.30 -0.57
C ASP A 29 14.38 -1.03 -1.81
N ALA A 30 14.73 -0.03 -2.63
CA ALA A 30 14.12 0.16 -3.94
C ALA A 30 14.28 -1.09 -4.85
N ALA A 31 15.43 -1.78 -4.80
CA ALA A 31 15.63 -3.04 -5.55
C ALA A 31 14.73 -4.17 -5.01
N VAL A 32 14.54 -4.26 -3.69
CA VAL A 32 13.59 -5.20 -3.06
C VAL A 32 12.18 -4.95 -3.58
N TYR A 33 11.74 -3.68 -3.56
CA TYR A 33 10.40 -3.26 -3.95
C TYR A 33 10.11 -3.53 -5.43
N MET A 34 11.03 -3.15 -6.33
CA MET A 34 10.85 -3.37 -7.76
C MET A 34 10.81 -4.87 -8.13
N LEU A 35 11.62 -5.71 -7.47
CA LEU A 35 11.58 -7.16 -7.66
C LEU A 35 10.29 -7.81 -7.14
N ARG A 36 9.68 -7.26 -6.07
CA ARG A 36 8.40 -7.74 -5.54
C ARG A 36 7.19 -7.31 -6.37
N THR A 37 7.20 -6.08 -6.86
CA THR A 37 6.07 -5.50 -7.61
C THR A 37 6.00 -5.95 -9.08
N GLY A 38 6.88 -6.84 -9.52
CA GLY A 38 6.93 -7.30 -10.91
C GLY A 38 7.35 -6.20 -11.90
N ALA A 39 8.06 -5.18 -11.42
CA ALA A 39 8.66 -4.16 -12.29
C ALA A 39 9.64 -4.81 -13.29
N PRO A 40 9.95 -4.16 -14.43
CA PRO A 40 10.82 -4.73 -15.47
C PRO A 40 12.29 -4.65 -15.04
N VAL A 41 12.67 -5.49 -14.07
CA VAL A 41 13.96 -5.52 -13.40
C VAL A 41 14.40 -6.95 -13.16
N GLU A 42 15.70 -7.22 -13.27
CA GLU A 42 16.29 -8.54 -13.00
C GLU A 42 17.15 -8.54 -11.73
N PRO A 43 17.16 -9.64 -10.95
CA PRO A 43 17.99 -9.76 -9.76
C PRO A 43 19.48 -9.92 -10.11
N ALA A 44 20.31 -8.98 -9.66
CA ALA A 44 21.75 -8.97 -9.99
C ALA A 44 22.60 -9.88 -9.07
N ASP A 45 22.15 -10.12 -7.82
CA ASP A 45 22.81 -11.01 -6.86
C ASP A 45 21.88 -12.16 -6.40
N ASP A 46 22.45 -13.20 -5.78
CA ASP A 46 21.66 -14.33 -5.24
C ASP A 46 20.67 -13.95 -4.13
N GLU A 47 20.96 -12.93 -3.31
CA GLU A 47 19.97 -12.37 -2.36
C GLU A 47 18.70 -11.88 -3.06
N ALA A 48 18.85 -11.25 -4.23
CA ALA A 48 17.76 -10.70 -5.01
C ALA A 48 16.92 -11.81 -5.67
N ARG A 49 17.57 -12.90 -6.11
CA ARG A 49 16.89 -14.11 -6.62
C ARG A 49 16.06 -14.78 -5.55
N GLN A 50 16.52 -14.78 -4.30
CA GLN A 50 15.81 -15.40 -3.18
C GLN A 50 14.50 -14.68 -2.83
N VAL A 51 14.44 -13.35 -2.99
CA VAL A 51 13.18 -12.59 -2.86
C VAL A 51 12.16 -13.00 -3.92
N LEU A 52 12.59 -13.11 -5.18
CA LEU A 52 11.72 -13.50 -6.29
C LEU A 52 11.18 -14.93 -6.10
N ALA A 53 12.02 -15.85 -5.62
CA ALA A 53 11.65 -17.24 -5.34
C ALA A 53 10.68 -17.39 -4.15
N GLY A 54 10.67 -16.42 -3.22
CA GLY A 54 9.80 -16.44 -2.03
C GLY A 54 8.38 -15.88 -2.25
N HIS A 55 8.05 -15.38 -3.44
CA HIS A 55 6.83 -14.59 -3.71
C HIS A 55 5.77 -15.31 -4.55
N GLN A 56 5.76 -16.65 -4.62
CA GLN A 56 4.77 -17.41 -5.40
C GLN A 56 3.44 -17.68 -4.66
N ASP A 57 3.38 -17.50 -3.35
CA ASP A 57 2.18 -17.75 -2.53
C ASP A 57 1.43 -16.45 -2.21
N GLY A 58 0.75 -15.94 -3.24
CA GLY A 58 -0.28 -14.90 -3.12
C GLY A 58 0.21 -13.47 -3.34
N GLU A 59 -0.23 -12.88 -4.45
CA GLU A 59 -0.98 -11.61 -4.48
C GLU A 59 -1.50 -11.37 -5.91
N HIS A 60 -2.69 -10.78 -6.03
CA HIS A 60 -3.34 -10.59 -7.33
C HIS A 60 -2.63 -9.48 -8.12
N GLN A 61 -2.32 -9.76 -9.40
CA GLN A 61 -1.94 -8.72 -10.36
C GLN A 61 -3.19 -7.92 -10.73
N GLU A 62 -3.28 -6.66 -10.29
CA GLU A 62 -4.07 -5.65 -11.00
C GLU A 62 -3.18 -5.00 -12.06
N GLU A 63 -3.48 -5.27 -13.32
CA GLU A 63 -2.76 -4.72 -14.47
C GLU A 63 -3.02 -3.20 -14.59
N PRO A 64 -1.99 -2.33 -14.59
CA PRO A 64 -2.17 -0.94 -14.95
C PRO A 64 -2.46 -0.83 -16.45
N THR A 65 -3.67 -0.42 -16.81
CA THR A 65 -4.02 -0.15 -18.21
C THR A 65 -3.29 1.10 -18.73
N PRO A 66 -2.61 1.04 -19.88
CA PRO A 66 -1.81 2.16 -20.38
C PRO A 66 -2.66 3.24 -21.08
N ASP A 67 -2.57 4.47 -20.54
CA ASP A 67 -2.68 5.81 -21.14
C ASP A 67 -3.36 5.97 -22.53
N GLU A 68 -4.47 6.73 -22.58
CA GLU A 68 -4.88 7.47 -23.79
C GLU A 68 -4.42 8.95 -23.71
N PRO A 69 -3.53 9.42 -24.62
CA PRO A 69 -3.00 10.78 -24.56
C PRO A 69 -3.94 11.80 -25.22
N GLY A 70 -4.88 12.34 -24.44
CA GLY A 70 -5.86 13.36 -24.87
C GLY A 70 -5.58 14.76 -24.33
N GLY A 71 -4.59 15.47 -24.87
CA GLY A 71 -4.22 16.80 -24.37
C GLY A 71 -5.12 17.95 -24.82
N SER A 72 -5.47 18.87 -23.91
CA SER A 72 -5.53 20.33 -24.13
C SER A 72 -5.90 21.08 -22.84
N ALA A 73 -5.05 22.02 -22.42
CA ALA A 73 -5.38 23.08 -21.46
C ALA A 73 -5.83 24.35 -22.22
N PRO A 74 -6.25 25.46 -21.57
CA PRO A 74 -6.63 25.67 -20.16
C PRO A 74 -8.04 26.31 -20.01
N GLY A 75 -8.54 26.45 -18.77
CA GLY A 75 -9.69 27.29 -18.46
C GLY A 75 -9.79 27.60 -16.96
N PRO A 76 -9.79 28.88 -16.53
CA PRO A 76 -9.95 29.24 -15.12
C PRO A 76 -11.43 29.51 -14.76
N ALA A 77 -11.85 28.98 -13.62
CA ALA A 77 -12.96 29.43 -12.78
C ALA A 77 -12.56 29.00 -11.35
N GLU A 78 -12.30 29.92 -10.42
CA GLU A 78 -13.34 30.60 -9.62
C GLU A 78 -14.10 29.54 -8.82
N GLU A 79 -13.53 29.13 -7.69
CA GLU A 79 -13.94 29.60 -6.35
C GLU A 79 -15.27 28.97 -5.90
N GLU A 80 -15.17 27.92 -5.09
CA GLU A 80 -16.06 27.67 -3.95
C GLU A 80 -15.26 26.83 -2.93
N GLY A 81 -15.02 27.38 -1.75
CA GLY A 81 -14.41 26.67 -0.62
C GLY A 81 -15.43 26.46 0.49
N ASP A 82 -15.64 25.21 0.92
CA ASP A 82 -16.48 24.77 2.04
C ASP A 82 -16.18 23.27 2.30
N ASP A 83 -15.81 22.78 3.49
CA ASP A 83 -15.04 23.39 4.59
C ASP A 83 -14.19 22.26 5.28
N PRO A 84 -13.01 22.50 5.89
CA PRO A 84 -12.06 21.44 6.24
C PRO A 84 -12.28 20.84 7.65
N ASP A 85 -13.47 20.29 7.93
CA ASP A 85 -13.74 19.54 9.17
C ASP A 85 -14.89 18.53 9.00
N GLY A 86 -14.92 17.48 9.83
CA GLY A 86 -16.08 16.56 9.89
C GLY A 86 -16.09 15.34 8.97
N GLN A 87 -15.02 14.54 8.92
CA GLN A 87 -15.21 13.11 8.67
C GLN A 87 -15.91 12.49 9.90
N ASP A 88 -17.24 12.41 9.82
CA ASP A 88 -18.10 11.76 10.82
C ASP A 88 -17.75 10.26 10.90
N GLN A 89 -16.82 9.89 11.78
CA GLN A 89 -16.46 8.50 12.08
C GLN A 89 -17.51 7.82 12.98
N GLY A 90 -18.79 8.14 12.75
CA GLY A 90 -19.98 7.57 13.42
C GLY A 90 -20.64 6.42 12.64
N GLY A 91 -20.03 5.97 11.53
CA GLY A 91 -20.48 4.80 10.79
C GLY A 91 -20.38 3.48 11.57
N PRO A 92 -21.10 2.42 11.15
CA PRO A 92 -21.00 1.10 11.75
C PRO A 92 -19.60 0.48 11.54
N LEU A 93 -19.15 -0.35 12.48
CA LEU A 93 -17.89 -1.08 12.40
C LEU A 93 -17.83 -1.99 11.14
N ASP A 94 -16.96 -1.65 10.19
CA ASP A 94 -16.61 -2.56 9.09
C ASP A 94 -15.39 -3.43 9.47
N ILE A 95 -15.68 -4.56 10.11
CA ILE A 95 -14.66 -5.53 10.49
C ILE A 95 -14.02 -6.27 9.30
N ASN A 96 -14.49 -6.06 8.07
CA ASN A 96 -13.89 -6.64 6.86
C ASN A 96 -12.97 -5.65 6.13
N GLY A 97 -13.06 -4.36 6.45
CA GLY A 97 -12.13 -3.31 6.01
C GLY A 97 -10.68 -3.56 6.40
N THR A 98 -9.79 -2.68 5.96
CA THR A 98 -8.36 -2.75 6.26
C THR A 98 -8.08 -2.49 7.75
N ILE A 99 -6.91 -2.95 8.21
CA ILE A 99 -6.46 -2.73 9.59
C ILE A 99 -6.42 -1.22 9.91
N SER A 100 -6.00 -0.39 8.95
CA SER A 100 -5.93 1.07 9.10
C SER A 100 -7.32 1.71 9.24
N GLU A 101 -8.33 1.26 8.50
CA GLU A 101 -9.70 1.77 8.62
C GLU A 101 -10.33 1.41 9.97
N ILE A 102 -10.12 0.17 10.43
CA ILE A 102 -10.62 -0.30 11.73
C ILE A 102 -9.93 0.48 12.87
N LEU A 103 -8.61 0.67 12.81
CA LEU A 103 -7.88 1.46 13.80
C LEU A 103 -8.21 2.96 13.75
N ALA A 104 -8.55 3.52 12.58
CA ALA A 104 -9.02 4.91 12.47
C ALA A 104 -10.40 5.10 13.11
N TRP A 105 -11.31 4.14 12.91
CA TRP A 105 -12.65 4.12 13.51
C TRP A 105 -12.61 3.88 15.03
N VAL A 106 -11.71 3.01 15.52
CA VAL A 106 -11.45 2.82 16.95
C VAL A 106 -10.82 4.07 17.56
N GLY A 107 -9.82 4.65 16.89
CA GLY A 107 -9.07 5.80 17.37
C GLY A 107 -8.35 5.50 18.68
N VAL A 108 -8.90 6.01 19.79
CA VAL A 108 -8.43 5.79 21.16
C VAL A 108 -9.56 5.37 22.12
N ASP A 109 -10.73 5.01 21.58
CA ASP A 109 -11.87 4.56 22.37
C ASP A 109 -11.70 3.07 22.75
N GLU A 110 -11.48 2.80 24.04
CA GLU A 110 -11.35 1.43 24.59
C GLU A 110 -12.60 0.56 24.29
N ASP A 111 -13.81 1.13 24.42
CA ASP A 111 -15.07 0.45 24.09
C ASP A 111 -15.13 0.02 22.61
N ARG A 112 -14.67 0.89 21.70
CA ARG A 112 -14.58 0.58 20.25
C ARG A 112 -13.49 -0.44 19.97
N ALA A 113 -12.36 -0.36 20.67
CA ALA A 113 -11.26 -1.32 20.53
C ALA A 113 -11.72 -2.73 20.92
N LEU A 114 -12.50 -2.85 22.01
CA LEU A 114 -13.07 -4.10 22.48
C LEU A 114 -14.10 -4.67 21.48
N GLU A 115 -14.99 -3.83 20.93
CA GLU A 115 -15.96 -4.26 19.91
C GLU A 115 -15.25 -4.79 18.65
N ALA A 116 -14.23 -4.07 18.16
CA ALA A 116 -13.42 -4.50 17.03
C ALA A 116 -12.61 -5.78 17.34
N HIS A 117 -12.14 -5.95 18.58
CA HIS A 117 -11.35 -7.10 18.99
C HIS A 117 -12.20 -8.39 19.02
N ASP A 118 -13.37 -8.36 19.66
CA ASP A 118 -14.31 -9.50 19.67
C ASP A 118 -14.79 -9.84 18.25
N ALA A 119 -15.14 -8.82 17.45
CA ALA A 119 -15.57 -9.00 16.07
C ALA A 119 -14.48 -9.60 15.17
N GLU A 120 -13.21 -9.22 15.32
CA GLU A 120 -12.12 -9.87 14.56
C GLU A 120 -11.84 -11.28 15.07
N GLN A 121 -11.89 -11.51 16.40
CA GLN A 121 -11.66 -12.82 17.01
C GLN A 121 -12.76 -13.84 16.65
N ALA A 122 -13.99 -13.39 16.43
CA ALA A 122 -15.11 -14.22 15.98
C ALA A 122 -15.01 -14.68 14.51
N LYS A 123 -14.08 -14.13 13.71
CA LYS A 123 -13.91 -14.50 12.29
C LYS A 123 -13.22 -15.86 12.15
N ALA A 124 -13.55 -16.58 11.07
CA ALA A 124 -12.92 -17.87 10.75
C ALA A 124 -11.41 -17.79 10.45
N LYS A 125 -10.89 -16.57 10.20
CA LYS A 125 -9.47 -16.26 10.03
C LYS A 125 -9.17 -14.90 10.69
N PRO A 126 -8.93 -14.85 12.01
CA PRO A 126 -8.60 -13.61 12.69
C PRO A 126 -7.23 -13.11 12.24
N ARG A 127 -7.10 -11.81 11.99
CA ARG A 127 -5.84 -11.14 11.61
C ARG A 127 -5.03 -10.83 12.87
N PRO A 128 -3.91 -11.54 13.15
CA PRO A 128 -3.17 -11.35 14.39
C PRO A 128 -2.61 -9.94 14.54
N THR A 129 -2.20 -9.31 13.42
CA THR A 129 -1.70 -7.93 13.39
C THR A 129 -2.76 -6.91 13.84
N LEU A 130 -4.04 -7.14 13.55
CA LEU A 130 -5.13 -6.27 14.01
C LEU A 130 -5.40 -6.52 15.49
N LEU A 131 -5.49 -7.79 15.92
CA LEU A 131 -5.68 -8.12 17.34
C LEU A 131 -4.57 -7.51 18.21
N SER A 132 -3.29 -7.63 17.83
CA SER A 132 -2.17 -7.00 18.56
C SER A 132 -2.21 -5.48 18.57
N ALA A 133 -2.80 -4.83 17.56
CA ALA A 133 -2.94 -3.37 17.54
C ALA A 133 -4.12 -2.89 18.41
N LEU A 134 -5.18 -3.69 18.54
CA LEU A 134 -6.31 -3.42 19.43
C LEU A 134 -5.98 -3.74 20.90
N ASP A 135 -5.24 -4.82 21.15
CA ASP A 135 -4.71 -5.21 22.47
C ASP A 135 -3.86 -4.07 23.06
N ALA A 136 -3.05 -3.40 22.23
CA ALA A 136 -2.26 -2.23 22.62
C ALA A 136 -3.07 -0.93 22.89
N ILE A 137 -4.39 -0.94 22.68
CA ILE A 137 -5.33 0.13 23.08
C ILE A 137 -6.09 -0.27 24.36
N LEU A 138 -6.05 -1.56 24.74
CA LEU A 138 -6.77 -2.15 25.87
C LEU A 138 -5.85 -2.44 27.09
N ASP A 139 -4.54 -2.14 27.01
CA ASP A 139 -3.50 -2.30 28.05
C ASP A 139 -3.12 -0.95 28.71
#